data_AF-A0A318N120-F1
#
_entry.id   AF-A0A318N120-F1
#
_cell.length_a   1.000
_cell.length_b   1.000
_cell.length_c   1.000
_cell.angle_alpha   90.00
_cell.angle_beta   90.00
_cell.angle_gamma   90.00
#
_symmetry.space_group_name_H-M   'P 1'
#
loop_
_entity.id
_entity.type
_entity.pdbx_description
1 polymer ?
#
loop_
_entity_poly.entity_id
_entity_poly.type
_entity_poly.pdbx_seq_one_letter_code
_entity_poly.pdbx_strand_id
1 'polypeptide(L)'
;MDKLFFYRSLDEKDFQNLLNEFRVNYFSLEYLDFPIFFHYLGLIIHFNENKLIKEDINSIKKLAVDYIMKCCKTWIIKYGNDVDCDLRYNPKNYDFVSRHNPVFSEILEDFKESKEECISELSREEVSEKLKKIIQMLRGEENNDFDNVIYFNDENRQKEIFINNDYIAEFVQAIVNCKNSLIHDFHHALHLRYNSNHSYNKEILIKEEPFWQTVVEKLTEYIKNYDSNNSLRTVKIVNLELLIKEIQEFIKKLQKLKDFEKYKNMIS
;
A
#
# COMPACT_ATOMS: atom_id res chain seq x y z
N MET A 1 16.33 31.08 -8.33
CA MET A 1 15.32 30.14 -8.89
C MET A 1 14.19 30.85 -9.62
N ASP A 2 13.33 31.63 -8.95
CA ASP A 2 12.18 32.33 -9.58
C ASP A 2 12.47 33.23 -10.78
N LYS A 3 13.72 33.67 -10.94
CA LYS A 3 14.17 34.51 -12.07
C LYS A 3 14.43 33.72 -13.34
N LEU A 4 14.80 32.43 -13.26
CA LEU A 4 15.05 31.59 -14.45
C LEU A 4 13.78 31.31 -15.26
N PHE A 5 12.61 31.40 -14.64
CA PHE A 5 11.33 31.34 -15.36
C PHE A 5 11.17 32.49 -16.37
N PHE A 6 11.86 33.61 -16.13
CA PHE A 6 11.89 34.77 -17.01
C PHE A 6 13.25 34.91 -17.68
N TYR A 7 13.92 33.80 -18.01
CA TYR A 7 15.29 33.86 -18.54
C TYR A 7 15.42 34.78 -19.76
N ARG A 8 14.36 34.93 -20.57
CA ARG A 8 14.31 35.83 -21.73
C ARG A 8 14.42 37.32 -21.38
N SER A 9 14.12 37.73 -20.15
CA SER A 9 14.26 39.12 -19.69
C SER A 9 15.56 39.37 -18.92
N LEU A 10 16.40 38.35 -18.75
CA LEU A 10 17.69 38.50 -18.09
C LEU A 10 18.73 38.97 -19.09
N ASP A 11 19.73 39.72 -18.61
CA ASP A 11 20.95 39.90 -19.39
C ASP A 11 21.77 38.59 -19.42
N GLU A 12 22.69 38.50 -20.38
CA GLU A 12 23.47 37.28 -20.60
C GLU A 12 24.25 36.86 -19.35
N LYS A 13 24.84 37.81 -18.63
CA LYS A 13 25.69 37.51 -17.47
C LYS A 13 24.86 36.97 -16.32
N ASP A 14 23.72 37.58 -16.05
CA ASP A 14 22.79 37.17 -15.02
C ASP A 14 22.16 35.82 -15.34
N PHE A 15 21.81 35.57 -16.61
CA PHE A 15 21.32 34.28 -17.05
C PHE A 15 22.36 33.18 -16.83
N GLN A 16 23.61 33.36 -17.28
CA GLN A 16 24.66 32.36 -17.12
C GLN A 16 24.97 32.04 -15.65
N ASN A 17 24.99 33.06 -14.79
CA ASN A 17 25.20 32.86 -13.35
C ASN A 17 24.08 32.01 -12.73
N LEU A 18 22.83 32.37 -12.99
CA LEU A 18 21.67 31.64 -12.47
C LEU A 18 21.57 30.23 -13.05
N LEU A 19 21.88 30.06 -14.34
CA LEU A 19 21.88 28.76 -15.01
C LEU A 19 22.92 27.81 -14.41
N ASN A 20 24.12 28.32 -14.10
CA ASN A 20 25.16 27.52 -13.45
C ASN A 20 24.76 27.10 -12.04
N GLU A 21 24.22 28.02 -11.22
CA GLU A 21 23.70 27.70 -9.89
C GLU A 21 22.59 26.64 -9.96
N PHE A 22 21.64 26.82 -10.87
CA PHE A 22 20.56 25.87 -11.12
C PHE A 22 21.07 24.48 -11.51
N ARG A 23 22.06 24.40 -12.42
CA ARG A 23 22.66 23.12 -12.83
C ARG A 23 23.32 22.43 -11.66
N VAL A 24 24.11 23.14 -10.86
CA VAL A 24 24.75 22.59 -9.65
C VAL A 24 23.68 22.02 -8.72
N ASN A 25 22.62 22.78 -8.45
CA ASN A 25 21.54 22.33 -7.57
C ASN A 25 20.80 21.11 -8.13
N TYR A 26 20.44 21.11 -9.42
CA TYR A 26 19.77 19.97 -10.05
C TYR A 26 20.61 18.70 -10.00
N PHE A 27 21.88 18.77 -10.43
CA PHE A 27 22.75 17.60 -10.49
C PHE A 27 23.22 17.12 -9.11
N SER A 28 23.21 17.99 -8.10
CA SER A 28 23.47 17.58 -6.71
C SER A 28 22.34 16.75 -6.11
N LEU A 29 21.09 17.00 -6.55
CA LEU A 29 19.86 16.39 -6.02
C LEU A 29 19.71 16.42 -4.49
N GLU A 30 20.47 17.26 -3.78
CA GLU A 30 20.39 17.31 -2.33
C GLU A 30 19.06 17.92 -1.88
N TYR A 31 18.24 17.11 -1.23
CA TYR A 31 17.01 17.50 -0.53
C TYR A 31 15.97 18.23 -1.40
N LEU A 32 15.88 17.90 -2.68
CA LEU A 32 14.79 18.40 -3.52
C LEU A 32 13.49 17.72 -3.10
N ASP A 33 12.65 18.50 -2.43
CA ASP A 33 11.28 18.12 -2.09
C ASP A 33 10.45 17.85 -3.35
N PHE A 34 9.40 17.03 -3.25
CA PHE A 34 8.60 16.57 -4.40
C PHE A 34 8.26 17.68 -5.42
N PRO A 35 7.60 18.80 -5.03
CA PRO A 35 7.22 19.83 -6.00
C PRO A 35 8.45 20.50 -6.59
N ILE A 36 9.50 20.72 -5.80
CA ILE A 36 10.72 21.39 -6.24
C ILE A 36 11.43 20.54 -7.29
N PHE A 37 11.56 19.22 -7.07
CA PHE A 37 12.22 18.31 -7.99
C PHE A 37 11.61 18.36 -9.40
N PHE A 38 10.30 18.20 -9.52
CA PHE A 38 9.65 18.22 -10.84
C PHE A 38 9.70 19.59 -11.53
N HIS A 39 9.75 20.68 -10.76
CA HIS A 39 9.99 22.02 -11.33
C HIS A 39 11.39 22.16 -11.92
N TYR A 40 12.42 21.70 -11.21
CA TYR A 40 13.77 21.70 -11.74
C TYR A 40 13.88 20.77 -12.96
N LEU A 41 13.23 19.62 -12.94
CA LEU A 41 13.19 18.68 -14.06
C LEU A 41 12.60 19.33 -15.33
N GLY A 42 11.50 20.07 -15.21
CA GLY A 42 10.91 20.78 -16.35
C GLY A 42 11.87 21.84 -16.93
N LEU A 43 12.56 22.59 -16.07
CA LEU A 43 13.52 23.62 -16.49
C LEU A 43 14.75 23.05 -17.19
N ILE A 44 15.36 21.98 -16.65
CA ILE A 44 16.58 21.39 -17.24
C ILE A 44 16.27 20.78 -18.61
N ILE A 45 15.12 20.12 -18.76
CA ILE A 45 14.66 19.58 -20.06
C ILE A 45 14.44 20.73 -21.04
N HIS A 46 13.72 21.78 -20.62
CA HIS A 46 13.46 22.95 -21.47
C HIS A 46 14.76 23.62 -21.95
N PHE A 47 15.72 23.85 -21.05
CA PHE A 47 17.00 24.46 -21.41
C PHE A 47 17.83 23.58 -22.34
N ASN A 48 17.75 22.25 -22.19
CA ASN A 48 18.45 21.31 -23.07
C ASN A 48 17.87 21.33 -24.48
N GLU A 49 16.55 21.23 -24.62
CA GLU A 49 15.87 21.25 -25.93
C GLU A 49 16.13 22.55 -26.71
N ASN A 50 16.21 23.67 -25.98
CA ASN A 50 16.53 24.97 -26.56
C ASN A 50 18.04 25.21 -26.73
N LYS A 51 18.89 24.21 -26.48
CA LYS A 51 20.35 24.26 -26.63
C LYS A 51 21.03 25.36 -25.79
N LEU A 52 20.38 25.76 -24.69
CA LEU A 52 20.95 26.70 -23.72
C LEU A 52 21.95 26.00 -22.79
N ILE A 53 21.81 24.69 -22.63
CA ILE A 53 22.78 23.78 -22.02
C ILE A 53 23.12 22.65 -23.00
N LYS A 54 24.21 21.93 -22.71
CA LYS A 54 24.69 20.81 -23.53
C LYS A 54 24.83 19.55 -22.69
N GLU A 55 23.78 19.23 -21.95
CA GLU A 55 23.69 17.99 -21.19
C GLU A 55 23.15 16.88 -22.08
N ASP A 56 23.57 15.64 -21.83
CA ASP A 56 22.96 14.49 -22.49
C ASP A 56 21.56 14.24 -21.90
N ILE A 57 20.55 14.16 -22.77
CA ILE A 57 19.16 14.00 -22.34
C ILE A 57 18.93 12.65 -21.64
N ASN A 58 19.65 11.61 -22.03
CA ASN A 58 19.55 10.30 -21.37
C ASN A 58 20.13 10.35 -19.95
N SER A 59 21.19 11.13 -19.75
CA SER A 59 21.78 11.37 -18.43
C SER A 59 20.82 12.12 -17.51
N ILE A 60 20.10 13.13 -18.01
CA ILE A 60 19.04 13.82 -17.26
C ILE A 60 17.93 12.85 -16.86
N LYS A 61 17.45 12.05 -17.81
CA LYS A 61 16.39 11.06 -17.57
C LYS A 61 16.79 10.05 -16.50
N LYS A 62 17.96 9.43 -16.67
CA LYS A 62 18.46 8.42 -15.73
C LYS A 62 18.56 8.99 -14.32
N LEU A 63 19.15 10.19 -14.18
CA LEU A 63 19.29 10.86 -12.89
C LEU A 63 17.92 11.10 -12.23
N ALA A 64 16.93 11.52 -13.01
CA ALA A 64 15.58 11.78 -12.53
C ALA A 64 14.89 10.50 -12.03
N VAL A 65 14.97 9.41 -12.81
CA VAL A 65 14.40 8.11 -12.45
C VAL A 65 15.06 7.55 -11.19
N ASP A 66 16.39 7.56 -11.13
CA ASP A 66 17.15 7.08 -9.95
C ASP A 66 16.73 7.86 -8.68
N TYR A 67 16.51 9.17 -8.80
CA TYR A 67 16.06 10.01 -7.70
C TYR A 67 14.61 9.75 -7.29
N ILE A 68 13.71 9.55 -8.25
CA ILE A 68 12.32 9.15 -8.01
C ILE A 68 12.28 7.85 -7.21
N MET A 69 12.99 6.82 -7.66
CA MET A 69 13.02 5.52 -6.96
C MET A 69 13.51 5.67 -5.52
N LYS A 70 14.52 6.51 -5.29
CA LYS A 70 15.08 6.76 -3.96
C LYS A 70 14.10 7.49 -3.02
N CYS A 71 13.33 8.45 -3.53
CA CYS A 71 12.56 9.38 -2.70
C CYS A 71 11.06 9.12 -2.68
N CYS A 72 10.52 8.32 -3.60
CA CYS A 72 9.08 8.10 -3.80
C CYS A 72 8.36 7.71 -2.50
N LYS A 73 8.85 6.68 -1.79
CA LYS A 73 8.28 6.24 -0.50
C LYS A 73 8.23 7.38 0.53
N THR A 74 9.29 8.18 0.63
CA THR A 74 9.35 9.32 1.56
C THR A 74 8.33 10.40 1.18
N TRP A 75 8.17 10.69 -0.12
CA TRP A 75 7.19 11.66 -0.60
C TRP A 75 5.76 11.20 -0.34
N ILE A 76 5.44 9.93 -0.57
CA ILE A 76 4.11 9.37 -0.28
C ILE A 76 3.80 9.44 1.21
N ILE A 77 4.77 9.13 2.07
CA ILE A 77 4.60 9.26 3.52
C ILE A 77 4.33 10.71 3.93
N LYS A 78 5.02 11.68 3.31
CA LYS A 78 4.93 13.11 3.65
C LYS A 78 3.68 13.79 3.07
N TYR A 79 3.30 13.46 1.83
CA TYR A 79 2.27 14.16 1.05
C TYR A 79 0.99 13.35 0.82
N GLY A 80 0.97 12.06 1.19
CA GLY A 80 -0.17 11.17 0.96
C GLY A 80 -0.25 10.66 -0.47
N ASN A 81 -1.42 10.16 -0.88
CA ASN A 81 -1.64 9.61 -2.22
C ASN A 81 -1.93 10.69 -3.28
N ASP A 82 -2.15 11.94 -2.87
CA ASP A 82 -2.56 13.01 -3.79
C ASP A 82 -1.38 13.72 -4.48
N VAL A 83 -0.19 13.09 -4.49
CA VAL A 83 1.06 13.68 -5.01
C VAL A 83 0.97 14.08 -6.51
N ASP A 84 -0.06 13.67 -7.24
CA ASP A 84 -0.29 14.07 -8.63
C ASP A 84 -0.87 15.49 -8.79
N CYS A 85 -1.51 16.05 -7.75
CA CYS A 85 -2.26 17.30 -7.89
C CYS A 85 -1.37 18.56 -7.86
N ASP A 86 -0.16 18.47 -7.29
CA ASP A 86 0.71 19.62 -7.01
C ASP A 86 1.63 20.02 -8.18
N LEU A 87 1.73 19.19 -9.23
CA LEU A 87 2.41 19.60 -10.48
C LEU A 87 1.66 20.71 -11.23
N ARG A 88 0.42 21.00 -10.81
CA ARG A 88 -0.37 22.13 -11.30
C ARG A 88 0.05 23.46 -10.70
N TYR A 89 0.87 23.47 -9.64
CA TYR A 89 1.34 24.68 -9.00
C TYR A 89 2.48 25.33 -9.79
N ASN A 90 2.17 25.83 -10.98
CA ASN A 90 3.02 26.78 -11.68
C ASN A 90 2.51 28.19 -11.31
N PRO A 91 3.09 28.88 -10.31
CA PRO A 91 2.60 30.19 -9.88
C PRO A 91 2.63 31.25 -10.99
N LYS A 92 3.20 30.94 -12.17
CA LYS A 92 3.45 31.89 -13.25
C LYS A 92 3.08 31.39 -14.66
N ASN A 93 2.38 30.26 -14.81
CA ASN A 93 1.86 29.74 -16.10
C ASN A 93 2.89 29.51 -17.23
N TYR A 94 4.18 29.35 -16.93
CA TYR A 94 5.21 29.15 -17.97
C TYR A 94 5.28 27.75 -18.60
N ASP A 95 4.41 26.82 -18.21
CA ASP A 95 4.25 25.44 -18.71
C ASP A 95 5.56 24.65 -19.00
N PHE A 96 6.64 24.90 -18.25
CA PHE A 96 7.89 24.12 -18.38
C PHE A 96 7.72 22.67 -17.92
N VAL A 97 6.71 22.43 -17.07
CA VAL A 97 6.24 21.10 -16.67
C VAL A 97 5.13 20.68 -17.64
N SER A 98 5.51 20.41 -18.89
CA SER A 98 4.54 20.04 -19.92
C SER A 98 4.43 18.52 -20.04
N ARG A 99 3.23 17.98 -19.76
CA ARG A 99 2.89 16.56 -20.03
C ARG A 99 2.95 16.22 -21.52
N HIS A 100 3.03 17.22 -22.40
CA HIS A 100 3.19 17.04 -23.84
C HIS A 100 4.66 16.95 -24.27
N ASN A 101 5.60 17.28 -23.39
CA ASN A 101 7.01 17.00 -23.63
C ASN A 101 7.25 15.49 -23.46
N PRO A 102 7.78 14.79 -24.48
CA PRO A 102 7.90 13.33 -24.44
C PRO A 102 8.86 12.86 -23.34
N VAL A 103 9.96 13.58 -23.09
CA VAL A 103 10.93 13.22 -22.05
C VAL A 103 10.34 13.41 -20.66
N PHE A 104 9.68 14.55 -20.43
CA PHE A 104 9.03 14.81 -19.15
C PHE A 104 7.87 13.85 -18.89
N SER A 105 7.05 13.56 -19.91
CA SER A 105 5.93 12.62 -19.80
C SER A 105 6.41 11.23 -19.43
N GLU A 106 7.50 10.75 -20.03
CA GLU A 106 8.05 9.44 -19.72
C GLU A 106 8.49 9.33 -18.25
N ILE A 107 9.24 10.33 -17.76
CA ILE A 107 9.67 10.38 -16.35
C ILE A 107 8.48 10.49 -15.38
N LEU A 108 7.41 11.19 -15.79
CA LEU A 108 6.20 11.29 -14.99
C LEU A 108 5.46 9.95 -14.91
N GLU A 109 5.43 9.17 -15.98
CA GLU A 109 4.87 7.80 -15.92
C GLU A 109 5.73 6.90 -15.02
N ASP A 110 7.07 6.97 -15.12
CA ASP A 110 7.98 6.24 -14.22
C ASP A 110 7.70 6.56 -12.73
N PHE A 111 7.36 7.81 -12.42
CA PHE A 111 6.94 8.22 -11.08
C PHE A 111 5.61 7.61 -10.65
N LYS A 112 4.60 7.60 -11.53
CA LYS A 112 3.29 7.00 -11.20
C LYS A 112 3.41 5.50 -10.94
N GLU A 113 4.19 4.79 -11.77
CA GLU A 113 4.45 3.36 -11.56
C GLU A 113 5.16 3.13 -10.22
N SER A 114 6.23 3.88 -9.95
CA SER A 114 6.96 3.83 -8.67
C SER A 114 6.05 4.14 -7.47
N LYS A 115 5.09 5.04 -7.65
CA LYS A 115 4.11 5.43 -6.62
C LYS A 115 3.15 4.30 -6.30
N GLU A 116 2.59 3.65 -7.32
CA GLU A 116 1.70 2.50 -7.15
C GLU A 116 2.41 1.36 -6.42
N GLU A 117 3.68 1.08 -6.78
CA GLU A 117 4.49 0.08 -6.10
C GLU A 117 4.71 0.43 -4.62
N CYS A 118 5.13 1.67 -4.31
CA CYS A 118 5.32 2.12 -2.93
C CYS A 118 4.02 2.05 -2.10
N ILE A 119 2.87 2.40 -2.67
CA ILE A 119 1.57 2.30 -1.99
C ILE A 119 1.23 0.85 -1.69
N SER A 120 1.46 -0.05 -2.65
CA SER A 120 1.27 -1.48 -2.48
C SER A 120 2.17 -2.03 -1.37
N GLU A 121 3.45 -1.66 -1.34
CA GLU A 121 4.39 -2.06 -0.29
C GLU A 121 3.97 -1.55 1.10
N LEU A 122 3.65 -0.25 1.22
CA LEU A 122 3.20 0.34 2.48
C LEU A 122 1.93 -0.34 2.99
N SER A 123 1.00 -0.65 2.09
CA SER A 123 -0.23 -1.38 2.43
C SER A 123 0.08 -2.79 2.91
N ARG A 124 1.02 -3.49 2.28
CA ARG A 124 1.46 -4.83 2.72
C ARG A 124 2.15 -4.79 4.08
N GLU A 125 2.98 -3.78 4.35
CA GLU A 125 3.61 -3.57 5.66
C GLU A 125 2.54 -3.38 6.75
N GLU A 126 1.54 -2.52 6.51
CA GLU A 126 0.43 -2.31 7.45
C GLU A 126 -0.40 -3.58 7.70
N VAL A 127 -0.72 -4.34 6.65
CA VAL A 127 -1.41 -5.64 6.75
C VAL A 127 -0.57 -6.60 7.59
N SER A 128 0.74 -6.66 7.33
CA SER A 128 1.67 -7.54 8.05
C SER A 128 1.73 -7.20 9.54
N GLU A 129 1.83 -5.93 9.91
CA GLU A 129 1.87 -5.51 11.32
C GLU A 129 0.56 -5.83 12.05
N LYS A 130 -0.60 -5.63 11.40
CA LYS A 130 -1.88 -6.05 11.98
C LYS A 130 -1.96 -7.56 12.21
N LEU A 131 -1.52 -8.35 11.23
CA LEU A 131 -1.53 -9.81 11.34
C LEU A 131 -0.58 -10.29 12.45
N LYS A 132 0.62 -9.71 12.56
CA LYS A 132 1.55 -9.97 13.67
C LYS A 132 0.93 -9.67 15.02
N LYS A 133 0.23 -8.54 15.13
CA LYS A 133 -0.48 -8.16 16.36
C LYS A 133 -1.53 -9.19 16.75
N ILE A 134 -2.37 -9.64 15.79
CA ILE A 134 -3.36 -10.70 16.04
C ILE A 134 -2.68 -11.99 16.53
N ILE A 135 -1.54 -12.36 15.92
CA ILE A 135 -0.75 -13.53 16.34
C ILE A 135 -0.26 -13.38 17.78
N GLN A 136 0.28 -12.21 18.17
CA GLN A 136 0.72 -11.92 19.53
C GLN A 136 -0.44 -12.02 20.54
N MET A 137 -1.61 -11.49 20.19
CA MET A 137 -2.82 -11.58 21.02
C MET A 137 -3.27 -13.02 21.22
N LEU A 138 -3.27 -13.83 20.15
CA LEU A 138 -3.60 -15.26 20.24
C LEU A 138 -2.58 -16.02 21.12
N ARG A 139 -1.31 -15.63 21.12
CA ARG A 139 -0.28 -16.16 22.02
C ARG A 139 -0.47 -15.70 23.48
N GLY A 140 -1.32 -14.70 23.73
CA GLY A 140 -1.53 -14.09 25.04
C GLY A 140 -0.40 -13.13 25.45
N GLU A 141 0.38 -12.66 24.48
CA GLU A 141 1.46 -11.68 24.67
C GLU A 141 0.91 -10.25 24.75
N GLU A 142 -0.23 -10.00 24.12
CA GLU A 142 -1.02 -8.77 24.24
C GLU A 142 -2.44 -9.11 24.71
N ASN A 143 -2.96 -8.38 25.71
CA ASN A 143 -4.20 -8.75 26.40
C ASN A 143 -5.41 -7.86 26.08
N ASN A 144 -5.31 -6.90 25.16
CA ASN A 144 -6.39 -5.92 24.96
C ASN A 144 -6.87 -5.84 23.51
N ASP A 145 -8.18 -6.04 23.36
CA ASP A 145 -9.03 -5.47 22.30
C ASP A 145 -8.92 -6.11 20.90
N PHE A 146 -9.18 -7.42 20.84
CA PHE A 146 -9.32 -8.17 19.58
C PHE A 146 -10.30 -7.51 18.62
N ASP A 147 -11.43 -7.06 19.18
CA ASP A 147 -12.42 -6.32 18.42
C ASP A 147 -11.73 -5.11 17.82
N ASN A 148 -11.14 -4.19 18.57
CA ASN A 148 -10.45 -3.06 17.94
C ASN A 148 -9.40 -3.46 16.89
N VAL A 149 -8.57 -4.48 17.09
CA VAL A 149 -7.59 -4.86 16.05
C VAL A 149 -8.24 -5.39 14.76
N ILE A 150 -9.34 -6.15 14.89
CA ILE A 150 -10.06 -6.79 13.77
C ILE A 150 -11.14 -5.86 13.18
N TYR A 151 -11.66 -4.93 13.99
CA TYR A 151 -12.87 -4.13 13.80
C TYR A 151 -12.61 -2.62 13.73
N PHE A 152 -11.51 -2.03 14.24
CA PHE A 152 -11.39 -0.55 14.30
C PHE A 152 -11.54 0.09 12.92
N ASN A 153 -12.74 0.63 12.75
CA ASN A 153 -13.19 1.55 11.74
C ASN A 153 -12.47 2.87 11.97
N ASP A 154 -11.46 3.14 11.15
CA ASP A 154 -11.33 4.50 10.63
C ASP A 154 -12.38 4.54 9.51
N GLU A 155 -13.44 5.34 9.63
CA GLU A 155 -14.61 5.33 8.72
C GLU A 155 -14.25 5.57 7.24
N ASN A 156 -12.98 5.84 6.92
CA ASN A 156 -12.42 5.98 5.59
C ASN A 156 -11.32 4.96 5.22
N ARG A 157 -11.04 3.95 6.05
CA ARG A 157 -9.95 2.97 5.84
C ARG A 157 -10.36 1.56 6.27
N GLN A 158 -11.36 1.01 5.61
CA GLN A 158 -11.55 -0.44 5.62
C GLN A 158 -10.29 -1.05 4.99
N LYS A 159 -9.55 -1.83 5.78
CA LYS A 159 -8.25 -2.39 5.35
C LYS A 159 -8.33 -3.90 5.31
N GLU A 160 -7.61 -4.44 4.35
CA GLU A 160 -7.29 -5.85 4.25
C GLU A 160 -6.51 -6.25 5.52
N ILE A 161 -6.85 -7.40 6.13
CA ILE A 161 -6.14 -7.94 7.29
C ILE A 161 -5.70 -9.37 6.97
N PHE A 162 -6.63 -10.17 6.45
CA PHE A 162 -6.45 -11.59 6.21
C PHE A 162 -6.20 -11.88 4.73
N ILE A 163 -5.17 -11.26 4.15
CA ILE A 163 -4.79 -11.48 2.73
C ILE A 163 -3.34 -11.96 2.56
N ASN A 164 -2.54 -11.88 3.63
CA ASN A 164 -1.13 -12.26 3.59
C ASN A 164 -0.97 -13.71 4.06
N ASN A 165 -0.54 -14.58 3.14
CA ASN A 165 -0.33 -16.00 3.42
C ASN A 165 1.04 -16.32 4.06
N ASP A 166 1.99 -15.38 4.09
CA ASP A 166 3.34 -15.60 4.62
C ASP A 166 3.32 -15.96 6.12
N TYR A 167 2.34 -15.45 6.86
CA TYR A 167 2.19 -15.68 8.30
C TYR A 167 1.20 -16.78 8.65
N ILE A 168 0.64 -17.50 7.67
CA ILE A 168 -0.46 -18.43 7.91
C ILE A 168 -0.09 -19.59 8.83
N ALA A 169 1.16 -20.08 8.73
CA ALA A 169 1.65 -21.15 9.59
C ALA A 169 1.76 -20.68 11.05
N GLU A 170 2.33 -19.50 11.27
CA GLU A 170 2.43 -18.90 12.61
C GLU A 170 1.06 -18.58 13.20
N PHE A 171 0.15 -18.09 12.37
CA PHE A 171 -1.23 -17.80 12.74
C PHE A 171 -1.99 -19.06 13.18
N VAL A 172 -1.93 -20.13 12.39
CA VAL A 172 -2.52 -21.42 12.75
C VAL A 172 -1.92 -21.96 14.04
N GLN A 173 -0.60 -21.87 14.21
CA GLN A 173 0.05 -22.32 15.42
C GLN A 173 -0.38 -21.51 16.66
N ALA A 174 -0.58 -20.20 16.51
CA ALA A 174 -1.10 -19.35 17.57
C ALA A 174 -2.53 -19.75 17.96
N ILE A 175 -3.42 -20.01 16.98
CA ILE A 175 -4.77 -20.55 17.24
C ILE A 175 -4.71 -21.89 17.96
N VAL A 176 -3.82 -22.79 17.55
CA VAL A 176 -3.67 -24.11 18.17
C VAL A 176 -3.19 -24.01 19.62
N ASN A 177 -2.27 -23.09 19.91
CA ASN A 177 -1.66 -22.97 21.24
C ASN A 177 -2.43 -22.05 22.19
N CYS A 178 -3.37 -21.23 21.69
CA CYS A 178 -4.05 -20.25 22.52
C CYS A 178 -4.99 -20.88 23.56
N LYS A 179 -5.25 -20.12 24.64
CA LYS A 179 -6.20 -20.51 25.68
C LYS A 179 -7.63 -20.48 25.13
N ASN A 180 -8.51 -21.36 25.63
CA ASN A 180 -9.91 -21.43 25.18
C ASN A 180 -10.67 -20.10 25.32
N SER A 181 -10.37 -19.30 26.35
CA SER A 181 -10.97 -17.96 26.50
C SER A 181 -10.60 -17.03 25.34
N LEU A 182 -9.34 -17.06 24.89
CA LEU A 182 -8.88 -16.26 23.75
C LEU A 182 -9.47 -16.76 22.43
N ILE A 183 -9.74 -18.06 22.29
CA ILE A 183 -10.47 -18.61 21.13
C ILE A 183 -11.87 -17.99 21.07
N HIS A 184 -12.56 -17.91 22.20
CA HIS A 184 -13.90 -17.32 22.28
C HIS A 184 -13.90 -15.84 21.89
N ASP A 185 -12.94 -15.05 22.39
CA ASP A 185 -12.82 -13.63 22.04
C ASP A 185 -12.52 -13.47 20.54
N PHE A 186 -11.67 -14.33 19.99
CA PHE A 186 -11.37 -14.35 18.57
C PHE A 186 -12.59 -14.72 17.71
N HIS A 187 -13.40 -15.71 18.15
CA HIS A 187 -14.68 -16.02 17.52
C HIS A 187 -15.60 -14.80 17.46
N HIS A 188 -15.73 -14.09 18.58
CA HIS A 188 -16.56 -12.91 18.66
C HIS A 188 -16.12 -11.83 17.65
N ALA A 189 -14.82 -11.54 17.59
CA ALA A 189 -14.28 -10.54 16.68
C ALA A 189 -14.48 -10.92 15.20
N LEU A 190 -14.28 -12.19 14.83
CA LEU A 190 -14.56 -12.67 13.47
C LEU A 190 -16.06 -12.59 13.13
N HIS A 191 -16.91 -12.96 14.09
CA HIS A 191 -18.36 -12.85 13.93
C HIS A 191 -18.76 -11.40 13.63
N LEU A 192 -18.24 -10.43 14.40
CA LEU A 192 -18.48 -9.01 14.14
C LEU A 192 -17.99 -8.60 12.75
N ARG A 193 -16.81 -9.05 12.30
CA ARG A 193 -16.28 -8.71 10.97
C ARG A 193 -17.16 -9.20 9.81
N TYR A 194 -17.62 -10.46 9.85
CA TYR A 194 -18.29 -11.09 8.69
C TYR A 194 -19.82 -11.11 8.77
N ASN A 195 -20.40 -10.93 9.96
CA ASN A 195 -21.84 -11.06 10.17
C ASN A 195 -22.52 -9.80 10.71
N SER A 196 -21.78 -8.78 11.14
CA SER A 196 -22.41 -7.54 11.57
C SER A 196 -23.02 -6.82 10.36
N ASN A 197 -24.12 -6.09 10.57
CA ASN A 197 -24.77 -5.26 9.54
C ASN A 197 -23.96 -3.98 9.20
N HIS A 198 -22.66 -3.98 9.48
CA HIS A 198 -21.80 -2.83 9.26
C HIS A 198 -21.49 -2.69 7.78
N SER A 199 -21.32 -1.44 7.32
CA SER A 199 -21.10 -1.07 5.92
C SER A 199 -19.71 -1.43 5.41
N TYR A 200 -19.26 -2.69 5.57
CA TYR A 200 -17.94 -3.13 5.12
C TYR A 200 -17.88 -3.18 3.58
N ASN A 201 -16.71 -2.83 3.04
CA ASN A 201 -16.40 -2.98 1.63
C ASN A 201 -16.30 -4.48 1.34
N LYS A 202 -17.33 -4.97 0.64
CA LYS A 202 -17.47 -6.37 0.25
C LYS A 202 -16.28 -6.85 -0.57
N GLU A 203 -15.68 -5.98 -1.39
CA GLU A 203 -14.52 -6.33 -2.21
C GLU A 203 -13.30 -6.70 -1.36
N ILE A 204 -13.09 -5.98 -0.25
CA ILE A 204 -12.01 -6.28 0.70
C ILE A 204 -12.24 -7.63 1.36
N LEU A 205 -13.46 -7.89 1.83
CA LEU A 205 -13.77 -9.18 2.48
C LEU A 205 -13.63 -10.35 1.50
N ILE A 206 -14.01 -10.18 0.23
CA ILE A 206 -13.85 -11.21 -0.81
C ILE A 206 -12.37 -11.57 -1.00
N LYS A 207 -11.46 -10.59 -0.93
CA LYS A 207 -10.00 -10.84 -1.06
C LYS A 207 -9.45 -11.70 0.08
N GLU A 208 -10.13 -11.78 1.22
CA GLU A 208 -9.71 -12.60 2.37
C GLU A 208 -10.10 -14.09 2.23
N GLU A 209 -10.91 -14.46 1.23
CA GLU A 209 -11.36 -15.84 0.97
C GLU A 209 -10.20 -16.86 0.94
N PRO A 210 -9.10 -16.64 0.19
CA PRO A 210 -8.03 -17.65 0.05
C PRO A 210 -7.28 -17.89 1.36
N PHE A 211 -7.06 -16.83 2.16
CA PHE A 211 -6.41 -16.97 3.47
C PHE A 211 -7.22 -17.90 4.37
N TRP A 212 -8.53 -17.70 4.44
CA TRP A 212 -9.41 -18.52 5.28
C TRP A 212 -9.55 -19.96 4.80
N GLN A 213 -9.52 -20.19 3.48
CA GLN A 213 -9.47 -21.55 2.93
C GLN A 213 -8.25 -22.30 3.45
N THR A 214 -7.06 -21.69 3.37
CA THR A 214 -5.83 -22.32 3.85
C THR A 214 -5.81 -22.48 5.38
N VAL A 215 -6.40 -21.56 6.15
CA VAL A 215 -6.55 -21.72 7.61
C VAL A 215 -7.40 -22.95 7.93
N VAL A 216 -8.54 -23.12 7.25
CA VAL A 216 -9.43 -24.29 7.43
C VAL A 216 -8.69 -25.59 7.10
N GLU A 217 -7.97 -25.64 5.99
CA GLU A 217 -7.19 -26.81 5.58
C GLU A 217 -6.18 -27.20 6.67
N LYS A 218 -5.37 -26.24 7.13
CA LYS A 218 -4.33 -26.50 8.14
C LYS A 218 -4.89 -26.87 9.52
N LEU A 219 -5.96 -26.23 9.97
CA LEU A 219 -6.61 -26.60 11.23
C LEU A 219 -7.27 -27.98 11.15
N THR A 220 -7.86 -28.33 10.01
CA THR A 220 -8.45 -29.66 9.78
C THR A 220 -7.37 -30.75 9.81
N GLU A 221 -6.23 -30.50 9.15
CA GLU A 221 -5.07 -31.41 9.20
C GLU A 221 -4.55 -31.59 10.63
N TYR A 222 -4.42 -30.49 11.38
CA TYR A 222 -4.01 -30.53 12.79
C TYR A 222 -4.93 -31.43 13.64
N ILE A 223 -6.25 -31.24 13.54
CA ILE A 223 -7.23 -32.04 14.29
C ILE A 223 -7.13 -33.52 13.92
N LYS A 224 -7.04 -33.84 12.63
CA LYS A 224 -6.90 -35.23 12.14
C LYS A 224 -5.66 -35.93 12.70
N ASN A 225 -4.54 -35.22 12.79
CA ASN A 225 -3.28 -35.73 13.33
C ASN A 225 -3.27 -35.83 14.87
N TYR A 226 -4.07 -35.01 15.55
CA TYR A 226 -4.25 -35.08 16.99
C TYR A 226 -5.10 -36.30 17.39
N ASP A 227 -6.24 -36.51 16.73
CA ASP A 227 -7.18 -37.59 17.02
C ASP A 227 -6.64 -38.99 16.62
N SER A 228 -5.74 -39.07 15.64
CA SER A 228 -5.13 -40.36 15.23
C SER A 228 -4.25 -41.00 16.32
N ASN A 229 -3.84 -40.23 17.32
CA ASN A 229 -2.95 -40.66 18.41
C ASN A 229 -3.63 -40.69 19.80
N ASN A 230 -4.86 -40.19 19.94
CA ASN A 230 -5.53 -40.08 21.24
C ASN A 230 -7.04 -40.34 21.13
N SER A 231 -7.57 -41.27 21.93
CA SER A 231 -8.98 -41.69 21.89
C SER A 231 -9.94 -40.77 22.65
N LEU A 232 -9.43 -39.78 23.40
CA LEU A 232 -10.23 -38.85 24.19
C LEU A 232 -10.19 -37.42 23.61
N ARG A 233 -11.36 -36.94 23.16
CA ARG A 233 -11.57 -35.57 22.71
C ARG A 233 -11.38 -34.56 23.85
N THR A 234 -10.59 -33.51 23.61
CA THR A 234 -10.40 -32.41 24.56
C THR A 234 -11.25 -31.19 24.18
N VAL A 235 -11.57 -30.34 25.16
CA VAL A 235 -12.31 -29.08 24.94
C VAL A 235 -11.66 -28.21 23.86
N LYS A 236 -10.33 -28.26 23.74
CA LYS A 236 -9.59 -27.55 22.71
C LYS A 236 -10.02 -27.97 21.30
N ILE A 237 -10.11 -29.28 21.03
CA ILE A 237 -10.50 -29.80 19.71
C ILE A 237 -11.93 -29.37 19.37
N VAL A 238 -12.85 -29.42 20.33
CA VAL A 238 -14.24 -28.96 20.12
C VAL A 238 -14.28 -27.48 19.71
N ASN A 239 -13.52 -26.62 20.39
CA ASN A 239 -13.45 -25.20 20.04
C ASN A 239 -12.85 -24.97 18.65
N LEU A 240 -11.83 -25.75 18.26
CA LEU A 240 -11.25 -25.65 16.91
C LEU A 240 -12.22 -26.13 15.82
N GLU A 241 -12.97 -27.22 16.04
CA GLU A 241 -14.02 -27.69 15.13
C GLU A 241 -15.12 -26.62 14.94
N LEU A 242 -15.52 -25.94 16.02
CA LEU A 242 -16.48 -24.83 15.97
C LEU A 242 -15.94 -23.66 15.16
N LEU A 243 -14.67 -23.29 15.36
CA LEU A 243 -14.01 -22.23 14.58
C LEU A 243 -13.95 -22.55 13.09
N ILE A 244 -13.56 -23.78 12.74
CA ILE A 244 -13.55 -24.24 11.34
C ILE A 244 -14.94 -24.10 10.73
N LYS A 245 -15.98 -24.56 11.42
CA LYS A 245 -17.35 -24.49 10.93
C LYS A 245 -17.77 -23.03 10.68
N GLU A 246 -17.41 -22.12 11.58
CA GLU A 246 -17.75 -20.71 11.41
C GLU A 246 -17.00 -20.08 10.22
N ILE A 247 -15.69 -20.36 10.09
CA ILE A 247 -14.89 -19.89 8.95
C ILE A 247 -15.45 -20.42 7.62
N GLN A 248 -15.90 -21.67 7.57
CA GLN A 248 -16.53 -22.24 6.39
C GLN A 248 -17.84 -21.52 6.01
N GLU A 249 -18.63 -21.07 6.99
CA GLU A 249 -19.81 -20.24 6.74
C GLU A 249 -19.42 -18.85 6.20
N PHE A 250 -18.32 -18.26 6.68
CA PHE A 250 -17.78 -17.01 6.13
C PHE A 250 -17.38 -17.20 4.66
N ILE A 251 -16.61 -18.23 4.34
CA ILE A 251 -16.15 -18.53 2.97
C ILE A 251 -17.35 -18.65 2.01
N LYS A 252 -18.40 -19.38 2.40
CA LYS A 252 -19.63 -19.50 1.59
C LYS A 252 -20.31 -18.14 1.33
N LYS A 253 -20.31 -17.24 2.33
CA LYS A 253 -20.85 -15.89 2.17
C LYS A 253 -20.00 -15.07 1.19
N LEU A 254 -18.67 -15.12 1.33
CA LEU A 254 -17.74 -14.42 0.44
C LEU A 254 -17.89 -14.88 -1.02
N GLN A 255 -18.04 -16.18 -1.25
CA GLN A 255 -18.27 -16.74 -2.59
C GLN A 255 -19.58 -16.24 -3.21
N LYS A 256 -20.67 -16.22 -2.45
CA LYS A 256 -21.95 -15.64 -2.92
C LYS A 256 -21.83 -14.15 -3.26
N LEU A 257 -21.09 -13.38 -2.46
CA LEU A 257 -20.84 -11.96 -2.73
C LEU A 257 -20.02 -11.78 -4.01
N LYS A 258 -18.99 -12.59 -4.22
CA LYS A 258 -18.13 -12.59 -5.42
C LYS A 258 -18.92 -12.90 -6.69
N ASP A 259 -19.81 -13.89 -6.65
CA ASP A 259 -20.69 -14.23 -7.78
C ASP A 259 -21.66 -13.08 -8.11
N PHE A 260 -22.18 -12.39 -7.09
CA PHE A 260 -23.05 -11.24 -7.27
C PHE A 260 -22.34 -10.04 -7.91
N GLU A 261 -21.13 -9.70 -7.45
CA GLU A 261 -20.33 -8.60 -8.04
C GLU A 261 -19.91 -8.93 -9.49
N LYS A 262 -19.56 -10.18 -9.76
CA LYS A 262 -19.28 -10.64 -11.13
C LYS A 262 -20.48 -10.45 -12.05
N TYR A 263 -21.69 -10.78 -11.58
CA TYR A 263 -22.92 -10.63 -12.35
C TYR A 263 -23.28 -9.15 -12.61
N LYS A 264 -23.09 -8.30 -11.60
CA LYS A 264 -23.32 -6.85 -11.70
C LYS A 264 -22.42 -6.21 -12.77
N ASN A 265 -21.13 -6.56 -12.79
CA ASN A 265 -20.15 -6.07 -13.76
C ASN A 265 -20.38 -6.56 -15.20
N MET A 266 -21.24 -7.56 -15.41
CA MET A 266 -21.61 -8.03 -16.76
C MET A 266 -22.82 -7.30 -17.35
N ILE A 267 -23.56 -6.53 -16.53
CA ILE A 267 -24.82 -5.87 -16.92
C ILE A 267 -24.66 -4.35 -17.00
N SER A 268 -23.61 -3.80 -16.40
CA SER A 268 -23.17 -2.40 -16.49
C SER A 268 -22.18 -2.19 -17.62
#